data_AF-A0A7J4DTC0-F1
#
_entry.id   AF-A0A7J4DTC0-F1
#
_cell.length_a   1.000
_cell.length_b   1.000
_cell.length_c   1.000
_cell.angle_alpha   90.00
_cell.angle_beta   90.00
_cell.angle_gamma   90.00
#
_symmetry.space_group_name_H-M   'P 1'
#
loop_
_entity.id
_entity.type
_entity.pdbx_description
1 polymer ?
#
loop_
_entity_poly.entity_id
_entity_poly.type
_entity_poly.pdbx_seq_one_letter_code
_entity_poly.pdbx_strand_id
1 'polypeptide(L)'
;MERVDFNYRNKIFTVIFAGILLFSTVIFSISVGVYEIPFFEVFNVIRYHLLGGEVPPQIYNAIVWDIRIPRVLAGMLIGMALATSGATYQGVFRNPLV
;
A
#
# COMPACT_ATOMS: atom_id res chain seq x y z
N MET A 1 12.32 -38.57 2.21
CA MET A 1 11.19 -37.65 2.42
C MET A 1 11.68 -36.56 3.34
N GLU A 2 12.22 -35.50 2.76
CA GLU A 2 12.76 -34.35 3.48
C GLU A 2 11.60 -33.67 4.23
N ARG A 3 11.71 -33.57 5.55
CA ARG A 3 10.69 -32.93 6.37
C ARG A 3 10.77 -31.44 6.08
N VAL A 4 9.83 -30.95 5.28
CA VAL A 4 9.61 -29.52 5.10
C VAL A 4 9.14 -29.00 6.46
N ASP A 5 10.07 -28.56 7.30
CA ASP A 5 9.75 -27.96 8.59
C ASP A 5 9.11 -26.60 8.33
N PHE A 6 7.78 -26.58 8.25
CA PHE A 6 7.01 -25.35 8.14
C PHE A 6 7.18 -24.55 9.44
N ASN A 7 8.18 -23.67 9.46
CA ASN A 7 8.40 -22.75 10.56
C ASN A 7 7.37 -21.61 10.49
N TYR A 8 6.11 -21.93 10.82
CA TYR A 8 4.95 -21.04 10.73
C TYR A 8 5.17 -19.71 11.47
N ARG A 9 5.88 -19.74 12.59
CA ARG A 9 6.20 -18.55 13.37
C ARG A 9 6.97 -17.51 12.56
N ASN A 10 7.99 -17.92 11.81
CA ASN A 10 8.79 -16.99 11.01
C ASN A 10 7.99 -16.45 9.82
N LYS A 11 7.16 -17.28 9.18
CA LYS A 11 6.28 -16.85 8.08
C LYS A 11 5.27 -15.79 8.52
N ILE A 12 4.67 -15.98 9.72
CA ILE A 12 3.76 -15.00 10.32
C ILE A 12 4.49 -13.68 10.56
N PHE A 13 5.70 -13.72 11.13
CA PHE A 13 6.52 -12.52 11.30
C PHE A 13 6.82 -11.80 9.98
N THR A 14 7.16 -12.53 8.91
CA THR A 14 7.40 -11.95 7.58
C THR A 14 6.15 -11.27 7.01
N VAL A 15 4.98 -11.90 7.11
CA VAL A 15 3.72 -11.32 6.60
C VAL A 15 3.35 -10.06 7.39
N ILE A 16 3.48 -10.08 8.71
CA ILE A 16 3.23 -8.91 9.56
C ILE A 16 4.19 -7.77 9.20
N PHE A 17 5.48 -8.08 9.07
CA PHE A 17 6.49 -7.10 8.69
C PHE A 17 6.21 -6.47 7.32
N ALA A 18 5.87 -7.29 6.31
CA ALA A 18 5.51 -6.81 4.98
C ALA A 18 4.25 -5.93 5.01
N GLY A 19 3.24 -6.28 5.81
CA GLY A 19 2.03 -5.48 6.00
C GLY A 19 2.31 -4.11 6.63
N ILE A 20 3.16 -4.06 7.66
CA ILE A 20 3.61 -2.80 8.30
C ILE A 20 4.37 -1.93 7.29
N LEU A 21 5.24 -2.54 6.49
CA LEU A 21 6.05 -1.85 5.50
C LEU A 21 5.17 -1.25 4.40
N LEU A 22 4.18 -2.00 3.92
CA LEU A 22 3.17 -1.54 2.96
C LEU A 22 2.34 -0.38 3.52
N PHE A 23 1.86 -0.49 4.76
CA PHE A 23 1.10 0.59 5.40
C PHE A 23 1.93 1.88 5.54
N SER A 24 3.19 1.74 5.96
CA SER A 24 4.12 2.86 6.06
C SER A 24 4.37 3.52 4.70
N THR A 25 4.53 2.74 3.63
CA THR A 25 4.72 3.28 2.27
C THR A 25 3.48 3.98 1.74
N VAL A 26 2.27 3.48 2.03
CA VAL A 26 1.01 4.15 1.67
C VAL A 26 0.92 5.53 2.33
N ILE A 27 1.14 5.61 3.64
CA ILE A 27 1.12 6.89 4.37
C ILE A 27 2.16 7.86 3.80
N PHE A 28 3.38 7.36 3.56
CA PHE A 28 4.45 8.17 2.99
C PHE A 28 4.10 8.67 1.59
N SER A 29 3.56 7.80 0.73
CA SER A 29 3.18 8.15 -0.63
C SER A 29 2.01 9.15 -0.71
N ILE A 30 1.10 9.15 0.27
CA ILE A 30 0.03 10.16 0.34
C ILE A 30 0.59 11.48 0.88
N SER A 31 1.59 11.44 1.75
CA SER A 31 2.17 12.65 2.36
C SER A 31 3.14 13.38 1.43
N VAL A 32 3.94 12.65 0.65
CA VAL A 32 4.91 13.21 -0.29
C VAL A 32 4.23 13.67 -1.57
N GLY A 33 4.41 14.94 -1.92
CA GLY A 33 3.94 15.50 -3.18
C GLY A 33 4.56 16.86 -3.46
N VAL A 34 4.28 17.39 -4.66
CA VAL A 34 4.77 18.71 -5.11
C VAL A 34 4.23 19.85 -4.24
N TYR A 35 3.02 19.67 -3.71
CA TYR A 35 2.41 20.59 -2.75
C TYR A 35 2.73 20.12 -1.33
N GLU A 36 3.34 21.00 -0.55
CA GLU A 36 3.56 20.83 0.89
C GLU A 36 2.21 20.93 1.62
N ILE A 37 1.59 19.77 1.84
CA ILE A 37 0.36 19.66 2.63
C ILE A 37 0.76 19.11 4.01
N PRO A 38 0.44 19.81 5.11
CA PRO A 38 0.72 19.31 6.46
C PRO A 38 0.09 17.94 6.69
N PHE A 39 0.80 17.05 7.39
CA PHE A 39 0.33 15.69 7.66
C PHE A 39 -1.06 15.68 8.35
N PHE A 40 -1.32 16.66 9.22
CA PHE A 40 -2.58 16.82 9.92
C PHE A 40 -3.76 17.11 8.96
N GLU A 41 -3.52 17.92 7.92
CA GLU A 41 -4.53 18.23 6.90
C GLU A 41 -4.85 17.02 6.03
N VAL A 42 -3.83 16.22 5.67
CA VAL A 42 -4.02 14.96 4.95
C VAL A 42 -4.92 14.01 5.75
N PHE A 43 -4.67 13.88 7.05
CA PHE A 43 -5.49 13.06 7.93
C PHE A 43 -6.92 13.59 8.04
N ASN A 44 -7.10 14.92 8.14
CA ASN A 44 -8.41 15.55 8.17
C ASN A 44 -9.20 15.32 6.88
N VAL A 45 -8.58 15.42 5.70
CA VAL A 45 -9.23 15.13 4.41
C VAL A 45 -9.73 13.69 4.34
N ILE A 46 -8.87 12.74 4.74
CA ILE A 46 -9.22 11.32 4.76
C ILE A 46 -10.37 11.07 5.75
N ARG A 47 -10.28 11.62 6.97
CA ARG A 47 -11.31 11.49 8.00
C ARG A 47 -12.64 12.09 7.55
N TYR A 48 -12.62 13.26 6.92
CA TYR A 48 -13.82 13.92 6.39
C TYR A 48 -14.57 13.04 5.40
N HIS A 49 -13.88 12.41 4.45
CA HIS A 49 -14.51 11.54 3.45
C HIS A 49 -14.97 10.18 4.00
N LEU A 50 -14.32 9.64 5.03
CA LEU A 50 -14.64 8.32 5.60
C LEU A 50 -15.68 8.37 6.74
N LEU A 51 -15.60 9.39 7.60
CA LEU A 51 -16.36 9.47 8.86
C LEU A 51 -17.22 10.74 8.95
N GLY A 52 -17.09 11.67 8.00
CA GLY A 52 -17.64 13.02 8.12
C GLY A 52 -16.85 13.88 9.12
N GLY A 53 -17.03 15.21 9.06
CA GLY A 53 -16.36 16.13 9.98
C GLY A 53 -16.18 17.53 9.43
N GLU A 54 -15.16 18.23 9.93
CA GLU A 54 -14.79 19.57 9.48
C GLU A 54 -14.38 19.56 8.00
N VAL A 55 -14.84 20.57 7.26
CA VAL A 55 -14.61 20.71 5.82
C VAL A 55 -13.16 21.15 5.60
N PRO A 56 -12.30 20.33 4.97
CA PRO A 56 -10.94 20.73 4.66
C PRO A 56 -10.90 21.77 3.52
N PRO A 57 -9.80 22.51 3.36
CA PRO A 57 -9.61 23.42 2.22
C PRO A 57 -9.82 22.68 0.89
N GLN A 58 -10.58 23.27 -0.03
CA GLN A 58 -10.95 22.63 -1.31
C GLN A 58 -9.73 22.15 -2.12
N ILE A 59 -8.65 22.92 -2.11
CA ILE A 59 -7.39 22.57 -2.81
C ILE A 59 -6.77 21.31 -2.20
N TYR A 60 -6.70 21.21 -0.87
CA TYR A 60 -6.15 20.03 -0.19
C TYR A 60 -7.04 18.81 -0.39
N ASN A 61 -8.36 19.00 -0.38
CA ASN A 61 -9.31 17.94 -0.67
C ASN A 61 -9.10 17.36 -2.08
N ALA A 62 -9.06 18.21 -3.11
CA ALA A 62 -8.86 17.76 -4.48
C ALA A 62 -7.50 17.05 -4.67
N ILE A 63 -6.43 17.59 -4.09
CA ILE A 63 -5.10 16.98 -4.22
C ILE A 63 -5.06 15.62 -3.52
N VAL A 64 -5.52 15.53 -2.27
CA VAL A 64 -5.40 14.28 -1.50
C VAL A 64 -6.39 13.24 -2.02
N TRP A 65 -7.67 13.59 -2.12
CA TRP A 65 -8.74 12.64 -2.42
C TRP A 65 -8.83 12.29 -3.91
N ASP A 66 -8.80 13.29 -4.80
CA ASP A 66 -9.02 13.05 -6.24
C ASP A 66 -7.73 12.68 -6.99
N ILE A 67 -6.56 13.00 -6.44
CA ILE A 67 -5.26 12.76 -7.12
C ILE A 67 -4.41 11.73 -6.38
N ARG A 68 -4.09 11.94 -5.10
CA ARG A 68 -3.13 11.08 -4.38
C ARG A 68 -3.71 9.70 -4.06
N ILE A 69 -4.90 9.64 -3.45
CA ILE A 69 -5.55 8.37 -3.08
C ILE A 69 -5.72 7.43 -4.28
N PRO A 70 -6.34 7.82 -5.41
CA PRO A 70 -6.51 6.92 -6.55
C PRO A 70 -5.18 6.48 -7.16
N ARG A 71 -4.16 7.35 -7.18
CA ARG A 71 -2.81 6.99 -7.65
C ARG A 71 -2.16 5.92 -6.77
N VAL A 72 -2.25 6.06 -5.45
CA VAL A 72 -1.69 5.08 -4.50
C VAL A 72 -2.40 3.73 -4.62
N LEU A 73 -3.73 3.74 -4.70
CA LEU A 73 -4.52 2.53 -4.90
C LEU A 73 -4.19 1.83 -6.23
N ALA A 74 -4.07 2.59 -7.32
CA ALA A 74 -3.65 2.05 -8.60
C ALA A 74 -2.25 1.42 -8.52
N GLY A 75 -1.29 2.09 -7.88
CA GLY A 75 0.06 1.56 -7.67
C GLY A 75 0.06 0.24 -6.88
N MET A 76 -0.76 0.15 -5.82
CA MET A 76 -0.92 -1.08 -5.05
C MET A 76 -1.49 -2.22 -5.90
N LEU A 77 -2.56 -1.96 -6.66
CA LEU A 77 -3.19 -2.96 -7.52
C LEU A 77 -2.23 -3.47 -8.60
N ILE A 78 -1.49 -2.57 -9.25
CA ILE A 78 -0.48 -2.92 -10.25
C ILE A 78 0.63 -3.78 -9.61
N GLY A 79 1.15 -3.36 -8.45
CA GLY A 79 2.17 -4.12 -7.72
C GLY A 79 1.70 -5.52 -7.35
N MET A 80 0.47 -5.66 -6.86
CA MET A 80 -0.14 -6.97 -6.55
C MET A 80 -0.29 -7.83 -7.80
N ALA A 81 -0.76 -7.26 -8.92
CA ALA A 81 -0.91 -7.99 -10.18
C ALA A 81 0.44 -8.50 -10.72
N LEU A 82 1.49 -7.65 -10.69
CA LEU A 82 2.83 -8.04 -11.13
C LEU A 82 3.45 -9.11 -10.23
N ALA A 83 3.35 -8.95 -8.91
CA ALA A 83 3.89 -9.91 -7.95
C ALA A 83 3.20 -11.29 -8.06
N THR A 84 1.87 -11.31 -8.18
CA THR A 84 1.10 -12.56 -8.33
C THR A 84 1.36 -13.24 -9.68
N SER A 85 1.44 -12.47 -10.77
CA SER A 85 1.81 -12.99 -12.08
C SER A 85 3.22 -13.61 -12.06
N GLY A 86 4.20 -12.90 -11.50
CA GLY A 86 5.58 -13.40 -11.37
C GLY A 86 5.66 -14.69 -10.54
N ALA A 87 5.03 -14.72 -9.36
CA ALA A 87 4.99 -15.91 -8.51
C ALA A 87 4.31 -17.11 -9.21
N THR A 88 3.26 -16.86 -10.00
CA THR A 88 2.58 -17.90 -10.77
C THR A 88 3.48 -18.45 -11.87
N TYR A 89 4.14 -17.59 -12.64
CA TYR A 89 5.09 -18.01 -13.67
C TYR A 89 6.27 -18.80 -13.10
N GLN A 90 6.84 -18.35 -11.99
CA GLN A 90 7.90 -19.07 -11.27
C GLN A 90 7.42 -20.46 -10.82
N GLY A 91 6.16 -20.59 -10.38
CA GLY A 91 5.57 -21.86 -10.00
C GLY A 91 5.33 -22.82 -11.17
N VAL A 92 4.82 -22.30 -12.31
CA VAL A 92 4.54 -23.10 -13.52
C VAL A 92 5.83 -23.64 -14.13
N PHE A 93 6.83 -22.78 -14.33
CA PHE A 93 8.11 -23.18 -14.93
C PHE A 93 9.07 -23.82 -13.92
N ARG A 94 8.73 -23.80 -12.62
CA ARG A 94 9.60 -24.22 -11.52
C ARG A 94 11.01 -23.62 -11.64
N ASN A 95 11.08 -22.39 -12.13
CA ASN A 95 12.31 -21.67 -12.38
C ASN A 95 12.27 -20.35 -11.59
N PRO A 96 13.16 -20.14 -10.62
CA PRO A 96 13.15 -18.92 -9.79
C PRO A 96 13.65 -17.67 -10.53
N LEU A 97 14.08 -17.77 -11.79
CA LEU A 97 14.69 -16.68 -12.56
C LEU A 97 13.86 -16.19 -13.76
N VAL A 98 12.67 -16.75 -14.01
CA VAL A 98 11.77 -16.28 -15.08
C VAL A 98 10.96 -15.06 -14.69
#